data_AF-A0A968U869-F1
#
_entry.id   AF-A0A968U869-F1
#
_cell.length_a   1.000
_cell.length_b   1.000
_cell.length_c   1.000
_cell.angle_alpha   90.00
_cell.angle_beta   90.00
_cell.angle_gamma   90.00
#
_symmetry.space_group_name_H-M   'P 1'
#
loop_
_entity.id
_entity.type
_entity.pdbx_description
1 polymer ?
#
loop_
_entity_poly.entity_id
_entity_poly.type
_entity_poly.pdbx_seq_one_letter_code
_entity_poly.pdbx_strand_id
1 'polypeptide(L)'
;MEMLDGSSGNLFSPIDPIIRTLNDVVIDEYEGSSLHILAGGSVSIGTAEIHAPDAGQLGLDFLQETLTLTDGTVVQIDGGAQPTLDIRAGVLPSSPGRTPVRAINRV
;
A
#
# COMPACT_ATOMS: atom_id res chain seq x y z
N MET A 1 -10.38 7.99 6.52
CA MET A 1 -10.77 9.42 6.40
C MET A 1 -11.80 9.69 7.48
N GLU A 2 -11.73 10.81 8.16
CA GLU A 2 -12.72 11.16 9.19
C GLU A 2 -13.89 11.90 8.53
N MET A 3 -15.13 11.54 8.86
CA MET A 3 -16.31 12.33 8.51
C MET A 3 -16.48 13.50 9.50
N LEU A 4 -17.25 14.53 9.13
CA LEU A 4 -17.46 15.71 9.98
C LEU A 4 -18.18 15.41 11.32
N ASP A 5 -18.75 14.22 11.47
CA ASP A 5 -19.39 13.72 12.69
C ASP A 5 -18.46 12.82 13.54
N GLY A 6 -17.19 12.70 13.16
CA GLY A 6 -16.20 11.88 13.84
C GLY A 6 -16.31 10.37 13.54
N SER A 7 -17.23 9.97 12.65
CA SER A 7 -17.28 8.59 12.15
C SER A 7 -16.18 8.33 11.13
N SER A 8 -15.88 7.05 10.94
CA SER A 8 -14.92 6.64 9.92
C SER A 8 -15.59 6.71 8.55
N GLY A 9 -14.85 7.22 7.58
CA GLY A 9 -15.35 7.50 6.24
C GLY A 9 -14.92 6.44 5.23
N ASN A 10 -15.74 6.29 4.20
CA ASN A 10 -15.44 5.46 3.03
C ASN A 10 -14.42 6.15 2.11
N LEU A 11 -13.58 5.35 1.45
CA LEU A 11 -12.60 5.82 0.47
C LEU A 11 -12.83 5.09 -0.85
N PHE A 12 -13.24 5.85 -1.87
CA PHE A 12 -13.30 5.36 -3.25
C PHE A 12 -12.13 5.92 -4.05
N SER A 13 -11.42 5.07 -4.79
CA SER A 13 -10.37 5.53 -5.69
C SER A 13 -10.33 4.74 -7.00
N PRO A 14 -10.51 5.39 -8.16
CA PRO A 14 -10.37 4.74 -9.46
C PRO A 14 -8.91 4.52 -9.89
N ILE A 15 -7.96 5.12 -9.17
CA ILE A 15 -6.50 5.05 -9.36
C ILE A 15 -5.88 4.65 -8.02
N ASP A 16 -4.85 3.81 -8.03
CA ASP A 16 -4.32 3.16 -6.84
C ASP A 16 -3.67 4.17 -5.87
N PRO A 17 -4.27 4.42 -4.68
CA PRO A 17 -3.77 5.39 -3.75
C PRO A 17 -2.67 4.78 -2.88
N ILE A 18 -1.51 5.47 -2.82
CA ILE A 18 -0.46 5.19 -1.85
C ILE A 18 -0.57 6.15 -0.66
N ILE A 19 -1.12 5.66 0.45
CA ILE A 19 -1.25 6.41 1.70
C ILE A 19 0.04 6.23 2.53
N ARG A 20 0.74 7.34 2.81
CA ARG A 20 1.92 7.38 3.68
C ARG A 20 1.71 8.35 4.82
N THR A 21 1.75 7.87 6.06
CA THR A 21 1.52 8.70 7.25
C THR A 21 2.30 8.19 8.45
N LEU A 22 2.67 9.10 9.36
CA LEU A 22 3.26 8.73 10.66
C LEU A 22 2.20 8.32 11.69
N ASN A 23 0.93 8.61 11.43
CA ASN A 23 -0.18 8.41 12.36
C ASN A 23 -0.98 7.15 12.04
N ASP A 24 -2.08 6.98 12.76
CA ASP A 24 -3.08 5.95 12.48
C ASP A 24 -3.82 6.21 11.16
N VAL A 25 -4.27 5.14 10.51
CA VAL A 25 -5.20 5.19 9.37
C VAL A 25 -6.48 4.45 9.75
N VAL A 26 -7.62 5.12 9.61
CA VAL A 26 -8.94 4.52 9.82
C VAL A 26 -9.79 4.71 8.57
N ILE A 27 -10.30 3.61 8.01
CA ILE A 27 -11.15 3.56 6.82
C ILE A 27 -12.28 2.56 7.11
N ASP A 28 -13.53 2.92 6.91
CA ASP A 28 -14.63 1.95 7.09
C ASP A 28 -14.74 1.02 5.89
N GLU A 29 -14.85 1.60 4.70
CA GLU A 29 -14.93 0.85 3.44
C GLU A 29 -13.99 1.46 2.40
N TYR A 30 -13.24 0.60 1.72
CA TYR A 30 -12.46 0.94 0.54
C TYR A 30 -13.01 0.23 -0.68
N GLU A 31 -13.18 0.95 -1.79
CA GLU A 31 -13.47 0.38 -3.11
C GLU A 31 -12.55 1.04 -4.14
N GLY A 32 -11.78 0.24 -4.88
CA GLY A 32 -10.87 0.79 -5.89
C GLY A 32 -10.06 -0.23 -6.66
N SER A 33 -9.13 0.25 -7.48
CA SER A 33 -8.22 -0.61 -8.26
C SER A 33 -7.34 -1.44 -7.32
N SER A 34 -6.45 -0.77 -6.60
CA SER A 34 -5.52 -1.33 -5.61
C SER A 34 -5.41 -0.37 -4.41
N LEU A 35 -4.77 -0.77 -3.32
CA LEU A 35 -4.58 0.08 -2.13
C LEU A 35 -3.25 -0.24 -1.45
N HIS A 36 -2.46 0.81 -1.22
CA HIS A 36 -1.23 0.74 -0.43
C HIS A 36 -1.27 1.67 0.78
N ILE A 37 -1.08 1.15 1.99
CA ILE A 37 -1.03 1.90 3.24
C ILE A 37 0.28 1.63 3.97
N LEU A 38 1.04 2.68 4.24
CA LEU A 38 2.23 2.68 5.10
C LEU A 38 2.01 3.67 6.24
N ALA A 39 1.66 3.14 7.41
CA ALA A 39 1.35 3.89 8.62
C ALA A 39 2.39 3.68 9.71
N GLY A 40 2.85 4.77 10.33
CA GLY A 40 3.64 4.75 11.56
C GLY A 40 2.83 4.35 12.79
N GLY A 41 1.53 4.63 12.78
CA GLY A 41 0.58 4.13 13.76
C GLY A 41 -0.04 2.79 13.35
N SER A 42 -1.26 2.58 13.82
CA SER A 42 -2.14 1.45 13.50
C SER A 42 -2.91 1.68 12.19
N VAL A 43 -3.42 0.59 11.60
CA VAL A 43 -4.37 0.65 10.50
C VAL A 43 -5.62 -0.11 10.90
N SER A 44 -6.78 0.56 10.85
CA SER A 44 -8.09 -0.04 11.03
C SER A 44 -8.87 0.11 9.74
N ILE A 45 -9.16 -1.00 9.09
CA ILE A 45 -9.99 -1.05 7.88
C ILE A 45 -11.14 -2.03 8.07
N GLY A 46 -12.35 -1.62 7.71
CA GLY A 46 -13.53 -2.51 7.73
C GLY A 46 -13.52 -3.45 6.53
N THR A 47 -13.95 -2.96 5.37
CA THR A 47 -13.98 -3.70 4.10
C THR A 47 -13.06 -3.06 3.07
N ALA A 48 -12.41 -3.89 2.23
CA ALA A 48 -11.65 -3.42 1.07
C ALA A 48 -12.00 -4.27 -0.15
N GLU A 49 -12.63 -3.65 -1.15
CA GLU A 49 -12.90 -4.23 -2.46
C GLU A 49 -11.86 -3.73 -3.47
N ILE A 50 -11.10 -4.68 -4.03
CA ILE A 50 -9.94 -4.45 -4.89
C ILE A 50 -10.23 -5.05 -6.27
N HIS A 51 -10.23 -4.24 -7.32
CA HIS A 51 -10.77 -4.64 -8.62
C HIS A 51 -9.74 -4.71 -9.76
N ALA A 52 -8.60 -4.03 -9.67
CA ALA A 52 -7.67 -3.91 -10.80
C ALA A 52 -6.22 -3.54 -10.40
N PRO A 53 -5.19 -3.94 -11.16
CA PRO A 53 -3.87 -3.31 -11.02
C PRO A 53 -3.89 -1.84 -11.49
N ASP A 54 -2.84 -1.10 -11.15
CA ASP A 54 -2.61 0.25 -11.70
C ASP A 54 -1.27 0.32 -12.45
N ALA A 55 -1.35 0.43 -13.77
CA ALA A 55 -0.19 0.42 -14.66
C ALA A 55 0.48 1.80 -14.81
N GLY A 56 0.24 2.74 -13.89
CA GLY A 56 0.83 4.08 -13.89
C GLY A 56 2.34 4.10 -13.62
N GLN A 57 2.80 5.03 -12.77
CA GLN A 57 4.18 5.24 -12.41
C GLN A 57 4.56 4.50 -11.12
N LEU A 58 5.57 3.63 -11.19
CA LEU A 58 6.12 2.90 -10.03
C LEU A 58 6.51 3.85 -8.89
N GLY A 59 6.02 3.57 -7.69
CA GLY A 59 6.24 4.34 -6.46
C GLY A 59 5.28 5.51 -6.26
N LEU A 60 4.47 5.84 -7.27
CA LEU A 60 3.40 6.85 -7.18
C LEU A 60 2.02 6.20 -7.30
N ASP A 61 1.85 5.41 -8.36
CA ASP A 61 0.57 4.76 -8.70
C ASP A 61 0.57 3.28 -8.31
N PHE A 62 1.73 2.65 -8.09
CA PHE A 62 1.78 1.27 -7.57
C PHE A 62 3.09 0.98 -6.85
N LEU A 63 3.13 -0.10 -6.06
CA LEU A 63 4.37 -0.63 -5.50
C LEU A 63 4.79 -1.94 -6.18
N GLN A 64 6.11 -2.10 -6.32
CA GLN A 64 6.72 -3.36 -6.74
C GLN A 64 7.86 -3.71 -5.79
N GLU A 65 7.83 -4.92 -5.23
CA GLU A 65 8.78 -5.37 -4.22
C GLU A 65 8.96 -6.90 -4.26
N THR A 66 10.19 -7.34 -4.01
CA THR A 66 10.49 -8.74 -3.72
C THR A 66 10.85 -8.88 -2.25
N LEU A 67 10.00 -9.54 -1.48
CA LEU A 67 10.19 -9.80 -0.06
C LEU A 67 10.61 -11.25 0.14
N THR A 68 11.66 -11.49 0.95
CA THR A 68 11.97 -12.83 1.43
C THR A 68 11.53 -12.90 2.89
N LEU A 69 10.54 -13.75 3.16
CA LEU A 69 10.03 -14.00 4.51
C LEU A 69 11.08 -14.77 5.33
N THR A 70 10.90 -14.78 6.64
CA THR A 70 11.85 -15.41 7.58
C THR A 70 11.98 -16.92 7.40
N ASP A 71 10.99 -17.57 6.79
CA ASP A 71 11.01 -18.99 6.41
C ASP A 71 11.65 -19.24 5.03
N GLY A 72 12.14 -18.20 4.36
CA GLY A 72 12.72 -18.25 3.02
C GLY A 72 11.72 -18.12 1.87
N THR A 73 10.41 -18.02 2.15
CA THR A 73 9.38 -17.81 1.12
C THR A 73 9.61 -16.48 0.42
N VAL A 74 9.64 -16.49 -0.92
CA VAL A 74 9.74 -15.27 -1.73
C VAL A 74 8.35 -14.80 -2.13
N VAL A 75 8.00 -13.60 -1.69
CA VAL A 75 6.76 -12.90 -2.05
C VAL A 75 7.10 -11.81 -3.06
N GLN A 76 6.45 -11.86 -4.22
CA GLN A 76 6.56 -10.85 -5.27
C GLN A 76 5.29 -9.99 -5.23
N ILE A 77 5.47 -8.69 -5.01
CA ILE A 77 4.42 -7.69 -5.09
C ILE A 77 4.67 -6.90 -6.38
N ASP A 78 3.67 -6.83 -7.25
CA ASP A 78 3.70 -6.02 -8.47
C ASP A 78 2.32 -5.40 -8.72
N GLY A 79 2.04 -4.28 -8.07
CA GLY A 79 0.75 -3.57 -8.18
C GLY A 79 0.41 -3.09 -9.59
N GLY A 80 1.42 -3.01 -10.48
CA GLY A 80 1.21 -2.70 -11.90
C GLY A 80 0.75 -3.89 -12.73
N ALA A 81 0.95 -5.11 -12.24
CA ALA A 81 0.57 -6.34 -12.93
C ALA A 81 -0.60 -7.07 -12.27
N GLN A 82 -0.80 -6.90 -10.96
CA GLN A 82 -1.87 -7.56 -10.20
C GLN A 82 -2.57 -6.59 -9.23
N PRO A 83 -3.90 -6.72 -9.04
CA PRO A 83 -4.59 -5.97 -8.00
C PRO A 83 -3.97 -6.28 -6.64
N THR A 84 -3.66 -5.23 -5.86
CA THR A 84 -2.89 -5.36 -4.62
C THR A 84 -3.58 -4.65 -3.45
N LEU A 85 -3.61 -5.33 -2.31
CA LEU A 85 -3.85 -4.73 -1.00
C LEU A 85 -2.57 -4.88 -0.16
N ASP A 86 -1.88 -3.78 0.10
CA ASP A 86 -0.66 -3.73 0.93
C ASP A 86 -0.91 -2.84 2.14
N ILE A 87 -0.91 -3.42 3.34
CA ILE A 87 -1.11 -2.69 4.59
C ILE A 87 0.06 -2.95 5.51
N ARG A 88 0.77 -1.88 5.87
CA ARG A 88 1.91 -1.91 6.79
C ARG A 88 1.66 -0.89 7.90
N ALA A 89 1.53 -1.38 9.12
CA ALA A 89 1.32 -0.59 10.34
C ALA A 89 2.55 -0.67 11.23
N GLY A 90 2.80 0.36 12.04
CA GLY A 90 3.98 0.44 12.91
C GLY A 90 5.31 0.55 12.14
N VAL A 91 5.27 1.01 10.90
CA VAL A 91 6.45 1.12 10.02
C VAL A 91 6.79 2.59 9.77
N LEU A 92 8.04 2.90 9.42
CA LEU A 92 8.31 4.25 8.95
C LEU A 92 7.52 4.47 7.63
N PRO A 93 7.02 5.68 7.35
CA PRO A 93 6.39 5.98 6.06
C PRO A 93 7.34 5.76 4.86
N SER A 94 8.65 5.67 5.15
CA SER A 94 9.74 5.33 4.25
C SER A 94 10.22 3.87 4.34
N SER A 95 9.72 3.07 5.29
CA SER A 95 9.91 1.61 5.36
C SER A 95 9.28 0.96 4.13
N PRO A 96 9.81 -0.20 3.68
CA PRO A 96 10.08 -0.34 2.26
C PRO A 96 8.80 -0.33 1.43
N GLY A 97 8.98 0.26 0.27
CA GLY A 97 8.08 0.38 -0.88
C GLY A 97 8.94 0.93 -2.02
N ARG A 98 10.21 0.47 -2.05
CA ARG A 98 11.27 0.94 -2.95
C ARG A 98 11.55 -0.18 -3.93
N THR A 99 11.79 0.23 -5.17
CA THR A 99 12.32 -0.57 -6.27
C THR A 99 13.37 -1.58 -5.78
N PRO A 100 13.42 -2.80 -6.37
CA PRO A 100 14.61 -3.63 -6.24
C PRO A 100 15.81 -2.75 -6.58
N VAL A 101 16.71 -2.55 -5.62
CA VAL A 101 17.98 -1.88 -5.92
C VAL A 101 18.62 -2.78 -6.96
N ARG A 102 18.61 -2.38 -8.24
CA ARG A 102 19.48 -2.97 -9.24
C ARG A 102 20.85 -2.88 -8.61
N ALA A 103 21.42 -4.01 -8.21
CA ALA A 103 22.77 -4.07 -7.68
C ALA A 103 23.66 -3.43 -8.75
N ILE A 104 23.99 -2.15 -8.55
CA ILE A 104 25.03 -1.51 -9.31
C ILE A 104 26.29 -2.21 -8.82
N ASN A 105 26.77 -3.18 -9.59
CA ASN A 105 28.14 -3.62 -9.47
C ASN A 105 28.99 -2.36 -9.60
N ARG A 106 29.46 -1.85 -8.46
CA ARG A 106 30.46 -0.81 -8.43
C ARG A 106 31.80 -1.49 -8.68
N VAL A 107 32.48 -0.89 -9.66
CA VAL A 107 33.84 -1.12 -10.19
C VAL A 107 34.10 -2.44 -10.91
#